data_AF-A0A527GM53-F1
#
_entry.id   AF-A0A527GM53-F1
#
_cell.length_a   1.000
_cell.length_b   1.000
_cell.length_c   1.000
_cell.angle_alpha   90.00
_cell.angle_beta   90.00
_cell.angle_gamma   90.00
#
_symmetry.space_group_name_H-M   'P 1'
#
loop_
_entity.id
_entity.type
_entity.pdbx_description
1 polymer ?
#
loop_
_entity_poly.entity_id
_entity_poly.type
_entity_poly.pdbx_seq_one_letter_code
_entity_poly.pdbx_strand_id
1 'polypeptide(L)'
;MSTALFLARRNVSVTLLEKGRIAAEQSSRNWGWIRQQGRDADELPIVIEAQRLWRQLAQECGEDIGLKQTGVTYLARTDKEMAGFAKFLTIAQAHGVDTRLLGQGELASLIPAMALPFKGAMITPSD
;
A
#
# COMPACT_ATOMS: atom_id res chain seq x y z
N MET A 1 -8.68 -12.25 -12.05
CA MET A 1 -9.84 -11.36 -12.34
C MET A 1 -9.43 -10.03 -12.95
N SER A 2 -8.52 -9.24 -12.34
CA SER A 2 -8.12 -7.92 -12.85
C SER A 2 -7.82 -7.89 -14.37
N THR A 3 -6.94 -8.78 -14.85
CA THR A 3 -6.60 -8.85 -16.29
C THR A 3 -7.83 -9.04 -17.19
N ALA A 4 -8.74 -9.95 -16.84
CA ALA A 4 -9.95 -10.20 -17.62
C ALA A 4 -10.88 -8.97 -17.63
N LEU A 5 -11.02 -8.28 -16.50
CA LEU A 5 -11.80 -7.04 -16.41
C LEU A 5 -11.25 -5.95 -17.34
N PHE A 6 -9.94 -5.70 -17.31
CA PHE A 6 -9.32 -4.66 -18.15
C PHE A 6 -9.28 -5.03 -19.63
N LEU A 7 -9.17 -6.32 -19.98
CA LEU A 7 -9.32 -6.79 -21.37
C LEU A 7 -10.74 -6.59 -21.88
N ALA A 8 -11.75 -6.99 -21.09
CA ALA A 8 -13.15 -6.80 -21.44
C ALA A 8 -13.52 -5.32 -21.62
N ARG A 9 -13.02 -4.42 -20.75
CA ARG A 9 -13.18 -2.96 -20.91
C ARG A 9 -12.58 -2.40 -22.20
N ARG A 10 -11.62 -3.11 -22.80
CA ARG A 10 -11.02 -2.76 -24.10
C ARG A 10 -11.67 -3.51 -25.27
N ASN A 11 -12.86 -4.10 -25.06
CA ASN A 11 -13.59 -4.91 -26.02
C ASN A 11 -12.82 -6.14 -26.54
N VAL A 12 -11.86 -6.64 -25.75
CA VAL A 12 -11.16 -7.88 -26.08
C VAL A 12 -11.96 -9.05 -25.53
N SER A 13 -12.34 -9.99 -26.41
CA SER A 13 -12.99 -11.24 -26.00
C SER A 13 -12.07 -12.05 -25.10
N VAL A 14 -12.55 -12.44 -23.92
CA VAL A 14 -11.76 -13.11 -22.89
C VAL A 14 -12.58 -14.18 -22.20
N THR A 15 -11.95 -15.33 -21.94
CA THR A 15 -12.51 -16.41 -21.10
C THR A 15 -11.67 -16.53 -19.85
N LEU A 16 -12.31 -16.46 -18.67
CA LEU A 16 -11.67 -16.69 -17.38
C LEU A 16 -11.92 -18.15 -16.96
N LEU A 17 -10.84 -18.91 -16.77
CA LEU A 17 -10.89 -20.28 -16.26
C LEU A 17 -10.33 -20.32 -14.84
N GLU A 18 -11.08 -20.93 -13.92
CA GLU A 18 -10.71 -21.12 -12.51
C GLU A 18 -10.95 -22.59 -12.16
N LYS A 19 -10.01 -23.21 -11.44
CA LYS A 19 -10.10 -24.64 -11.09
C LYS A 19 -11.17 -24.92 -10.02
N GLY A 20 -11.57 -23.90 -9.26
CA GLY A 20 -12.57 -24.01 -8.21
C GLY A 20 -13.41 -22.73 -8.03
N ARG A 21 -13.49 -22.25 -6.79
CA ARG A 21 -14.22 -21.01 -6.49
C ARG A 21 -13.36 -19.79 -6.80
N ILE A 22 -13.95 -18.81 -7.47
CA ILE A 22 -13.32 -17.54 -7.79
C ILE A 22 -12.72 -16.90 -6.53
N ALA A 23 -11.47 -16.44 -6.66
CA ALA A 23 -10.69 -15.78 -5.60
C ALA A 23 -10.44 -16.62 -4.33
N ALA A 24 -10.69 -17.94 -4.35
CA ALA A 24 -10.59 -18.79 -3.15
C ALA A 24 -9.16 -19.23 -2.77
N GLU A 25 -8.13 -18.74 -3.46
CA GLU A 25 -6.71 -19.06 -3.20
C GLU A 25 -6.02 -17.94 -2.40
N GLN A 26 -4.89 -17.39 -2.85
CA GLN A 26 -4.15 -16.36 -2.10
C GLN A 26 -4.94 -15.04 -1.97
N SER A 27 -5.82 -14.75 -2.92
CA SER A 27 -6.67 -13.55 -2.88
C SER A 27 -7.62 -13.51 -1.68
N SER A 28 -8.04 -14.65 -1.14
CA SER A 28 -8.90 -14.72 0.06
C SER A 28 -8.13 -14.85 1.38
N ARG A 29 -6.79 -14.97 1.33
CA ARG A 29 -5.94 -15.24 2.50
C ARG A 29 -4.96 -14.12 2.85
N ASN A 30 -4.81 -13.13 1.97
CA ASN A 30 -3.97 -11.97 2.26
C ASN A 30 -4.65 -11.04 3.28
N TRP A 31 -3.85 -10.15 3.87
CA TRP A 31 -4.30 -9.23 4.92
C TRP A 31 -4.91 -7.92 4.37
N GLY A 32 -5.04 -7.78 3.04
CA GLY A 32 -5.68 -6.64 2.40
C GLY A 32 -4.84 -5.36 2.27
N TRP A 33 -3.55 -5.38 2.59
CA TRP A 33 -2.71 -4.17 2.54
C TRP A 33 -2.34 -3.75 1.11
N ILE A 34 -2.66 -2.50 0.77
CA ILE A 34 -2.30 -1.85 -0.49
C ILE A 34 -1.32 -0.71 -0.19
N ARG A 35 -0.02 -1.03 -0.15
CA ARG A 35 1.02 -0.10 0.33
C ARG A 35 2.06 0.25 -0.74
N GLN A 36 2.45 1.52 -0.76
CA GLN A 36 3.56 2.07 -1.54
C GLN A 36 4.91 1.89 -0.85
N GLN A 37 4.92 1.77 0.49
CA GLN A 37 6.15 1.66 1.27
C GLN A 37 7.00 0.42 0.95
N GLY A 38 8.32 0.61 0.98
CA GLY A 38 9.31 -0.47 0.86
C GLY A 38 9.40 -1.06 -0.54
N ARG A 39 8.92 -0.34 -1.55
CA ARG A 39 9.02 -0.71 -2.97
C ARG A 39 10.35 -0.31 -3.56
N ASP A 40 10.79 -1.09 -4.53
CA ASP A 40 11.83 -0.67 -5.46
C ASP A 40 11.34 0.54 -6.27
N ALA A 41 12.25 1.39 -6.72
CA ALA A 41 11.92 2.57 -7.51
C ALA A 41 11.15 2.22 -8.80
N ASP A 42 11.50 1.10 -9.43
CA ASP A 42 10.85 0.65 -10.66
C ASP A 42 9.44 0.09 -10.41
N GLU A 43 9.16 -0.39 -9.20
CA GLU A 43 7.84 -0.89 -8.81
C GLU A 43 6.89 0.20 -8.33
N LEU A 44 7.42 1.31 -7.80
CA LEU A 44 6.62 2.34 -7.15
C LEU A 44 5.54 2.96 -8.08
N PRO A 45 5.82 3.30 -9.35
CA PRO A 45 4.79 3.76 -10.29
C PRO A 45 3.64 2.78 -10.48
N ILE A 46 3.93 1.46 -10.47
CA ILE A 46 2.92 0.41 -10.65
C ILE A 46 1.97 0.40 -9.46
N VAL A 47 2.49 0.56 -8.24
CA VAL A 47 1.69 0.56 -7.02
C VAL A 47 0.86 1.84 -6.88
N ILE A 48 1.41 2.99 -7.25
CA ILE A 48 0.68 4.27 -7.31
C ILE A 48 -0.56 4.13 -8.22
N GLU A 49 -0.35 3.57 -9.41
CA GLU A 49 -1.45 3.31 -10.34
C GLU A 49 -2.44 2.27 -9.80
N ALA A 50 -1.95 1.20 -9.17
CA ALA A 50 -2.80 0.20 -8.54
C ALA A 50 -3.70 0.80 -7.44
N GLN A 51 -3.17 1.69 -6.58
CA GLN A 51 -3.98 2.40 -5.57
C GLN A 51 -5.05 3.28 -6.21
N ARG A 52 -4.70 4.00 -7.30
CA ARG A 52 -5.68 4.78 -8.07
C ARG A 52 -6.80 3.89 -8.62
N LEU A 53 -6.45 2.74 -9.18
CA LEU A 53 -7.40 1.76 -9.72
C LEU A 53 -8.27 1.12 -8.64
N TRP A 54 -7.75 0.88 -7.43
CA TRP A 54 -8.57 0.40 -6.30
C TRP A 54 -9.64 1.41 -5.91
N ARG A 55 -9.28 2.70 -5.80
CA ARG A 55 -10.24 3.77 -5.52
C ARG A 55 -11.30 3.89 -6.61
N GLN A 56 -10.89 3.81 -7.87
CA GLN A 56 -11.81 3.79 -9.02
C GLN A 56 -12.75 2.57 -8.96
N LEU A 57 -12.22 1.38 -8.71
CA LEU A 57 -13.01 0.16 -8.61
C LEU A 57 -14.05 0.23 -7.48
N ALA A 58 -13.68 0.78 -6.32
CA ALA A 58 -14.59 0.97 -5.20
C ALA A 58 -15.80 1.85 -5.58
N GLN A 59 -15.64 2.79 -6.50
CA GLN A 59 -16.74 3.62 -7.03
C GLN A 59 -17.57 2.89 -8.09
N GLU A 60 -16.94 2.04 -8.90
CA GLU A 60 -17.55 1.38 -10.06
C GLU A 60 -18.28 0.07 -9.72
N CYS A 61 -17.87 -0.64 -8.67
CA CYS A 61 -18.35 -2.00 -8.38
C CYS A 61 -19.80 -2.08 -7.87
N GLY A 62 -20.38 -0.95 -7.47
CA GLY A 62 -21.77 -0.89 -7.00
C GLY A 62 -22.01 -1.47 -5.60
N GLU A 63 -20.95 -1.84 -4.88
CA GLU A 63 -21.00 -2.37 -3.50
C GLU A 63 -19.82 -1.85 -2.67
N ASP A 64 -19.93 -1.88 -1.34
CA ASP A 64 -18.80 -1.52 -0.46
C ASP A 64 -17.83 -2.70 -0.35
N ILE A 65 -16.66 -2.56 -0.98
CA ILE A 65 -15.58 -3.55 -0.94
C ILE A 65 -14.66 -3.41 0.29
N GLY A 66 -14.98 -2.51 1.22
CA GLY A 66 -14.22 -2.33 2.45
C GLY A 66 -12.88 -1.59 2.28
N LEU A 67 -12.67 -0.89 1.16
CA LEU A 67 -11.45 -0.13 0.93
C LEU A 67 -11.37 1.05 1.92
N LYS A 68 -10.27 1.11 2.69
CA LYS A 68 -9.98 2.21 3.62
C LYS A 68 -8.55 2.68 3.39
N GLN A 69 -8.36 3.99 3.27
CA GLN A 69 -7.06 4.64 3.26
C GLN A 69 -6.81 5.20 4.66
N THR A 70 -5.94 4.54 5.43
CA THR A 70 -5.71 4.85 6.85
C THR A 70 -4.26 5.20 7.15
N GLY A 71 -3.42 5.21 6.14
CA GLY A 71 -1.98 5.28 6.25
C GLY A 71 -1.37 4.00 6.81
N VAL A 72 -0.08 3.84 6.56
CA VAL A 72 0.74 2.77 7.15
C VAL A 72 1.97 3.40 7.80
N THR A 73 2.27 2.99 9.03
CA THR A 73 3.43 3.45 9.80
C THR A 73 4.36 2.29 10.12
N TYR A 74 5.62 2.36 9.68
CA TYR A 74 6.67 1.40 9.99
C TYR A 74 7.59 1.94 11.08
N LEU A 75 7.79 1.18 12.15
CA LEU A 75 8.59 1.58 13.31
C LEU A 75 10.03 1.12 13.16
N ALA A 76 10.99 1.96 13.55
CA ALA A 76 12.41 1.62 13.60
C ALA A 76 12.90 1.52 15.05
N ARG A 77 13.59 0.43 15.37
CA ARG A 77 14.30 0.24 16.65
C ARG A 77 15.76 0.66 16.57
N THR A 78 16.32 0.72 15.37
CA THR A 78 17.75 0.94 15.13
C THR A 78 18.00 2.09 14.16
N ASP A 79 19.18 2.68 14.25
CA ASP A 79 19.60 3.73 13.32
C ASP A 79 19.76 3.18 11.88
N LYS A 80 20.06 1.87 11.75
CA LYS A 80 20.11 1.17 10.46
C LYS A 80 18.74 1.12 9.76
N GLU A 81 17.66 0.85 10.50
CA GLU A 81 16.30 0.86 9.97
C GLU A 81 15.87 2.27 9.57
N MET A 82 16.19 3.28 10.40
CA MET A 82 15.95 4.70 10.05
C MET A 82 16.70 5.11 8.77
N ALA A 83 17.95 4.67 8.60
CA ALA A 83 18.70 4.89 7.37
C ALA A 83 18.05 4.19 6.16
N GLY A 84 17.45 3.01 6.36
CA GLY A 84 16.66 2.33 5.34
C GLY A 84 15.43 3.15 4.93
N PHE A 85 14.69 3.69 5.90
CA PHE A 85 13.55 4.57 5.64
C PHE A 85 13.96 5.86 4.94
N ALA A 86 15.09 6.46 5.31
CA ALA A 86 15.60 7.66 4.64
C ALA A 86 15.96 7.41 3.17
N LYS A 87 16.50 6.23 2.84
CA LYS A 87 16.73 5.84 1.44
C LYS A 87 15.42 5.72 0.66
N PHE A 88 14.41 5.07 1.25
CA PHE A 88 13.09 4.97 0.61
C PHE A 88 12.43 6.35 0.47
N LEU A 89 12.59 7.26 1.45
CA LEU A 89 12.04 8.62 1.37
C LEU A 89 12.51 9.36 0.10
N THR A 90 13.77 9.21 -0.29
CA THR A 90 14.28 9.82 -1.55
C THR A 90 13.55 9.28 -2.78
N ILE A 91 13.26 7.98 -2.82
CA ILE A 91 12.49 7.35 -3.90
C ILE A 91 11.04 7.86 -3.86
N ALA A 92 10.40 7.82 -2.69
CA ALA A 92 9.04 8.30 -2.48
C ALA A 92 8.84 9.74 -2.96
N GLN A 93 9.77 10.64 -2.60
CA GLN A 93 9.76 12.04 -3.01
C GLN A 93 9.88 12.22 -4.53
N ALA A 94 10.75 11.44 -5.18
CA ALA A 94 10.89 11.48 -6.64
C ALA A 94 9.60 11.09 -7.38
N HIS A 95 8.74 10.29 -6.75
CA HIS A 95 7.44 9.86 -7.29
C HIS A 95 6.24 10.60 -6.68
N GLY A 96 6.46 11.63 -5.87
CA GLY A 96 5.39 12.43 -5.27
C GLY A 96 4.56 11.71 -4.19
N VAL A 97 5.09 10.65 -3.59
CA VAL A 97 4.44 9.93 -2.49
C VAL A 97 4.62 10.72 -1.19
N ASP A 98 3.55 10.85 -0.40
CA ASP A 98 3.48 11.68 0.81
C ASP A 98 4.17 11.05 2.05
N THR A 99 5.19 10.23 1.81
CA THR A 99 5.98 9.58 2.85
C THR A 99 6.72 10.61 3.70
N ARG A 100 6.71 10.41 5.02
CA ARG A 100 7.43 11.23 6.00
C ARG A 100 8.18 10.35 6.99
N LEU A 101 9.31 10.84 7.47
CA LEU A 101 9.99 10.26 8.63
C LEU A 101 9.52 10.98 9.89
N LEU A 102 9.33 10.22 10.95
CA LEU A 102 8.96 10.70 12.26
C LEU A 102 10.10 10.44 13.23
N GLY A 103 10.50 11.48 13.98
CA GLY A 103 11.38 11.30 15.13
C GLY A 103 10.66 10.61 16.29
N GLN A 104 11.42 10.27 17.34
CA GLN A 104 10.87 9.64 18.54
C GLN A 104 9.73 10.45 19.19
N GLY A 105 9.85 11.78 19.26
CA GLY A 105 8.84 12.65 19.85
C GLY A 105 7.54 12.67 19.06
N GLU A 106 7.62 12.87 17.75
CA GLU A 106 6.45 12.84 16.87
C GLU A 106 5.74 11.48 16.88
N LEU A 107 6.53 10.40 16.91
CA LEU A 107 5.99 9.05 17.00
C LEU A 107 5.24 8.80 18.32
N ALA A 108 5.77 9.29 19.44
CA ALA A 108 5.11 9.19 20.74
C ALA A 108 3.79 9.96 20.80
N SER A 109 3.68 11.09 20.09
CA SER A 109 2.42 11.82 19.92
C SER A 109 1.43 11.08 19.01
N LEU A 110 1.92 10.40 17.96
CA LEU A 110 1.08 9.65 17.02
C LEU A 110 0.47 8.39 17.65
N ILE A 111 1.25 7.64 18.43
CA ILE A 111 0.82 6.40 19.07
C ILE A 111 0.99 6.56 20.60
N PRO A 112 0.03 7.21 21.27
CA PRO A 112 0.08 7.34 22.72
C PRO A 112 0.01 5.96 23.37
N ALA A 113 0.83 5.73 24.40
CA ALA A 113 0.96 4.46 25.14
C ALA A 113 1.75 3.32 24.46
N MET A 114 2.69 3.62 23.55
CA MET A 114 3.69 2.61 23.17
C MET A 114 4.47 2.11 24.40
N ALA A 115 4.47 0.80 24.62
CA ALA A 115 5.16 0.18 25.75
C ALA A 115 6.69 0.25 25.66
N LEU A 116 7.25 0.40 24.45
CA LEU A 116 8.70 0.43 24.22
C LEU A 116 9.08 1.67 23.40
N PRO A 117 10.22 2.31 23.71
CA PRO A 117 10.74 3.38 22.88
C PRO A 117 11.21 2.83 21.53
N PHE A 118 10.91 3.58 20.47
CA PHE A 118 11.45 3.40 19.13
C PHE A 118 12.31 4.61 18.75
N LYS A 119 13.25 4.42 17.84
CA LYS A 119 14.12 5.50 17.33
C LYS A 119 13.34 6.51 16.50
N GLY A 120 12.34 6.02 15.79
CA GLY A 120 11.48 6.81 14.91
C GLY A 120 10.61 5.91 14.06
N ALA A 121 10.00 6.47 13.03
CA ALA A 121 9.16 5.74 12.11
C ALA A 121 9.18 6.35 10.70
N MET A 122 8.64 5.60 9.76
CA MET A 122 8.22 6.07 8.44
C MET A 122 6.71 5.96 8.35
N ILE A 123 6.04 7.01 7.89
CA ILE A 123 4.60 7.01 7.65
C ILE A 123 4.31 7.41 6.22
N THR A 124 3.36 6.73 5.57
CA THR A 124 2.78 7.15 4.29
C THR A 124 1.27 7.26 4.48
N PRO A 125 0.72 8.46 4.67
CA PRO A 125 -0.71 8.67 4.90
C PRO A 125 -1.59 8.31 3.69
N SER A 126 -1.03 8.31 2.48
CA SER A 126 -1.74 7.90 1.26
C SER A 126 -1.90 6.38 1.09
N ASP A 127 -1.28 5.58 1.96
CA ASP A 127 -1.47 4.12 2.02
C ASP A 127 -2.79 3.69 2.68
#